data_AF-L1JJ92-F1
#
_entry.id   AF-L1JJ92-F1
#
_cell.length_a   1.000
_cell.length_b   1.000
_cell.length_c   1.000
_cell.angle_alpha   90.00
_cell.angle_beta   90.00
_cell.angle_gamma   90.00
#
_symmetry.space_group_name_H-M   'P 1'
#
loop_
_entity.id
_entity.type
_entity.pdbx_description
1 polymer ?
#
loop_
_entity_poly.entity_id
_entity_poly.type
_entity_poly.pdbx_seq_one_letter_code
_entity_poly.pdbx_strand_id
1 'polypeptide(L)'
;MFASHRVRAPGKFGTSAGSLELLLEVWNFCWKFGTSAGSLCSKFHIQLTGFKTRMASSDAGRRILWLSLDPVNATLVPYPPPINQQIESAHEKLEPEQGQQERIALGSSFHHATIHFSPKDGKHFQTTPQIDHGPRFGVKISGYRQVRRMEIEPSQTSVILHAATHNGLANGEWRLVEEDKSMKRVSMEIKQEFLINVGSNQRKDFVPVWQWCKQNEEELQGVHVTHAPESAWGIYMIETNEAIEAAFRAGKSSQEVVLGVHRVIIEMSESGVGVQKDLSGRRQRFVRRQLVSEQDKDRMFSASAKCRHVFHACCCQSLKERRMPCPLCRRQIE
;
A
#
# COMPACT_ATOMS: atom_id res chain seq x y z
N MET A 1 -41.52 37.42 -7.70
CA MET A 1 -41.95 36.08 -8.13
C MET A 1 -41.27 35.78 -9.45
N PHE A 2 -40.21 34.96 -9.45
CA PHE A 2 -39.58 34.49 -10.69
C PHE A 2 -39.83 33.00 -10.82
N ALA A 3 -40.52 32.61 -11.88
CA ALA A 3 -40.81 31.22 -12.20
C ALA A 3 -39.60 30.58 -12.90
N SER A 4 -39.21 29.39 -12.43
CA SER A 4 -38.20 28.54 -13.06
C SER A 4 -38.91 27.51 -13.95
N HIS A 5 -38.60 27.50 -15.24
CA HIS A 5 -39.03 26.45 -16.15
C HIS A 5 -37.87 25.47 -16.41
N ARG A 6 -38.09 24.20 -16.07
CA ARG A 6 -37.28 23.06 -16.51
C ARG A 6 -37.88 22.50 -17.79
N VAL A 7 -37.09 22.40 -18.84
CA VAL A 7 -37.41 21.59 -20.02
C VAL A 7 -36.58 20.32 -19.97
N ARG A 8 -37.24 19.15 -19.98
CA ARG A 8 -36.61 17.84 -20.21
C ARG A 8 -36.83 17.47 -21.67
N ALA A 9 -35.77 17.07 -22.38
CA ALA A 9 -35.87 16.36 -23.64
C ALA A 9 -35.46 14.89 -23.45
N PRO A 10 -36.15 13.91 -24.06
CA PRO A 10 -35.74 12.51 -24.03
C PRO A 10 -34.91 12.17 -25.28
N GLY A 11 -33.80 11.47 -25.11
CA GLY A 11 -33.04 10.87 -26.21
C GLY A 11 -32.55 9.48 -25.84
N LYS A 12 -33.01 8.46 -26.57
CA LYS A 12 -32.48 7.08 -26.54
C LYS A 12 -31.28 7.01 -27.50
N PHE A 13 -30.18 6.39 -27.08
CA PHE A 13 -29.05 6.08 -27.95
C PHE A 13 -29.02 4.58 -28.27
N GLY A 14 -28.94 4.25 -29.56
CA GLY A 14 -28.54 2.94 -30.06
C GLY A 14 -27.10 3.04 -30.55
N THR A 15 -26.27 2.05 -30.21
CA THR A 15 -24.88 1.94 -30.65
C THR A 15 -24.77 0.95 -31.81
N SER A 16 -24.15 1.35 -32.91
CA SER A 16 -23.59 0.41 -33.90
C SER A 16 -22.09 0.64 -34.02
N ALA A 17 -21.33 -0.46 -33.96
CA ALA A 17 -19.89 -0.50 -34.01
C ALA A 17 -19.35 -0.18 -35.41
N GLY A 18 -18.35 0.70 -35.48
CA GLY A 18 -17.56 0.91 -36.70
C GLY A 18 -16.79 2.23 -36.69
N SER A 19 -15.46 2.13 -36.61
CA SER A 19 -14.45 3.16 -36.88
C SER A 19 -14.45 4.43 -36.01
N LEU A 20 -13.46 4.51 -35.11
CA LEU A 20 -13.15 5.69 -34.29
C LEU A 20 -12.21 6.64 -35.06
N GLU A 21 -12.77 7.50 -35.90
CA GLU A 21 -12.18 8.82 -36.16
C GLU A 21 -12.85 9.82 -35.21
N LEU A 22 -12.09 10.31 -34.24
CA LEU A 22 -12.54 11.29 -33.25
C LEU A 22 -12.76 12.66 -33.91
N LEU A 23 -13.99 12.93 -34.33
CA LEU A 23 -14.47 14.30 -34.56
C LEU A 23 -14.79 14.95 -33.21
N LEU A 24 -13.98 15.95 -32.84
CA LEU A 24 -14.26 16.87 -31.75
C LEU A 24 -15.43 17.80 -32.15
N GLU A 25 -16.66 17.44 -31.76
CA GLU A 25 -17.77 18.40 -31.77
C GLU A 25 -17.62 19.36 -30.58
N VAL A 26 -17.14 20.57 -30.87
CA VAL A 26 -17.23 21.71 -29.95
C VAL A 26 -18.69 22.15 -29.90
N TRP A 27 -19.38 21.85 -28.80
CA TRP A 27 -20.69 22.44 -28.52
C TRP A 27 -20.53 23.96 -28.28
N ASN A 28 -20.94 24.77 -29.26
CA ASN A 28 -21.05 26.21 -29.12
C ASN A 28 -22.18 26.54 -28.12
N PHE A 29 -21.82 26.74 -26.86
CA PHE A 29 -22.71 27.36 -25.87
C PHE A 29 -22.85 28.86 -26.21
N CYS A 30 -23.99 29.25 -26.75
CA CYS A 30 -24.29 30.64 -27.09
C CYS A 30 -24.91 31.34 -25.87
N TRP A 31 -24.11 32.13 -25.15
CA TRP A 31 -24.61 32.98 -24.07
C TRP A 31 -25.23 34.25 -24.68
N LYS A 32 -26.55 34.43 -24.54
CA LYS A 32 -27.21 35.70 -24.87
C LYS A 32 -27.14 36.64 -23.66
N PHE A 33 -26.23 37.60 -23.70
CA PHE A 33 -26.31 38.78 -22.83
C PHE A 33 -27.14 39.85 -23.53
N GLY A 34 -28.25 40.26 -22.93
CA GLY A 34 -29.02 41.40 -23.40
C GLY A 34 -28.35 42.69 -22.94
N THR A 35 -27.82 43.47 -23.88
CA THR A 35 -27.44 44.87 -23.63
C THR A 35 -28.49 45.79 -24.25
N SER A 36 -28.94 46.79 -23.48
CA SER A 36 -29.88 47.81 -23.95
C SER A 36 -29.22 48.75 -24.95
N ALA A 37 -30.02 49.27 -25.88
CA ALA A 37 -29.61 50.07 -27.01
C ALA A 37 -28.85 51.34 -26.60
N GLY A 38 -27.60 51.47 -27.07
CA GLY A 38 -26.79 52.67 -26.88
C GLY A 38 -25.30 52.40 -27.03
N SER A 39 -24.80 52.48 -28.27
CA SER A 39 -23.42 52.83 -28.66
C SER A 39 -22.28 52.53 -27.67
N LEU A 40 -21.53 51.44 -27.91
CA LEU A 40 -20.05 51.39 -27.89
C LEU A 40 -19.59 49.97 -28.25
N CYS A 41 -18.77 49.85 -29.30
CA CYS A 41 -18.20 48.58 -29.75
C CYS A 41 -17.07 48.15 -28.82
N SER A 42 -17.40 47.62 -27.64
CA SER A 42 -16.42 47.07 -26.70
C SER A 42 -16.07 45.63 -27.07
N LYS A 43 -14.80 45.38 -27.42
CA LYS A 43 -14.23 44.02 -27.50
C LYS A 43 -14.15 43.45 -26.09
N PHE A 44 -14.96 42.44 -25.78
CA PHE A 44 -14.80 41.66 -24.55
C PHE A 44 -13.79 40.54 -24.79
N HIS A 45 -12.73 40.51 -23.97
CA HIS A 45 -11.76 39.42 -23.95
C HIS A 45 -12.11 38.51 -22.77
N ILE A 46 -12.67 37.33 -23.03
CA ILE A 46 -12.97 36.34 -22.00
C ILE A 46 -11.71 35.46 -21.85
N GLN A 47 -10.93 35.69 -20.80
CA GLN A 47 -9.89 34.76 -20.39
C GLN A 47 -10.52 33.63 -19.57
N LEU A 48 -10.66 32.46 -20.18
CA LEU A 48 -10.97 31.22 -19.46
C LEU A 48 -9.70 30.70 -18.79
N THR A 49 -9.36 31.20 -17.61
CA THR A 49 -8.37 30.57 -16.73
C THR A 49 -9.07 29.45 -15.95
N GLY A 50 -8.70 28.19 -16.20
CA GLY A 50 -9.06 27.10 -15.29
C GLY A 50 -9.67 25.83 -15.89
N PHE A 51 -9.67 25.64 -17.21
CA PHE A 51 -9.97 24.31 -17.78
C PHE A 51 -8.71 23.45 -17.77
N LYS A 52 -8.48 22.72 -16.68
CA LYS A 52 -7.54 21.59 -16.66
C LYS A 52 -8.21 20.44 -17.41
N THR A 53 -8.14 20.46 -18.74
CA THR A 53 -8.58 19.34 -19.57
C THR A 53 -7.79 18.11 -19.17
N ARG A 54 -8.42 17.20 -18.42
CA ARG A 54 -7.92 15.84 -18.18
C ARG A 54 -7.99 15.14 -19.53
N MET A 55 -6.95 15.29 -20.36
CA MET A 55 -6.78 14.40 -21.50
C MET A 55 -6.77 12.99 -20.93
N ALA A 56 -7.54 12.11 -21.56
CA ALA A 56 -7.57 10.68 -21.26
C ALA A 56 -6.17 10.12 -21.57
N SER A 57 -5.27 10.31 -20.61
CA SER A 57 -3.97 9.67 -20.52
C SER A 57 -4.23 8.17 -20.56
N SER A 58 -3.50 7.48 -21.43
CA SER A 58 -3.40 6.02 -21.48
C SER A 58 -3.42 5.43 -20.07
N ASP A 59 -4.06 4.27 -19.92
CA ASP A 59 -4.41 3.50 -18.71
C ASP A 59 -3.24 3.11 -17.75
N ALA A 60 -2.16 3.88 -17.76
CA ALA A 60 -1.13 3.87 -16.75
C ALA A 60 -1.77 4.37 -15.43
N GLY A 61 -2.17 3.41 -14.59
CA GLY A 61 -2.79 3.67 -13.30
C GLY A 61 -2.10 4.78 -12.50
N ARG A 62 -2.87 5.52 -11.71
CA ARG A 62 -2.42 6.66 -10.91
C ARG A 62 -1.35 6.21 -9.93
N ARG A 63 -0.19 6.87 -9.88
CA ARG A 63 0.84 6.57 -8.87
C ARG A 63 0.59 7.42 -7.64
N ILE A 64 0.29 6.79 -6.51
CA ILE A 64 0.03 7.49 -5.25
C ILE A 64 1.22 7.31 -4.30
N LEU A 65 1.56 8.38 -3.60
CA LEU A 65 2.53 8.40 -2.51
C LEU A 65 1.87 8.98 -1.26
N TRP A 66 1.95 8.24 -0.16
CA TRP A 66 1.63 8.76 1.17
C TRP A 66 2.92 9.03 1.93
N LEU A 67 3.00 10.22 2.54
CA LEU A 67 4.15 10.64 3.33
C LEU A 67 3.72 11.45 4.54
N SER A 68 4.59 11.52 5.55
CA SER A 68 4.41 12.34 6.74
C SER A 68 5.54 13.37 6.87
N LEU A 69 5.24 14.51 7.51
CA LEU A 69 6.27 15.46 7.93
C LEU A 69 6.74 15.10 9.34
N ASP A 70 8.06 14.95 9.53
CA ASP A 70 8.66 14.93 10.85
C ASP A 70 8.58 16.34 11.48
N PRO A 71 7.81 16.54 12.56
CA PRO A 71 7.59 17.85 13.16
C PRO A 71 8.83 18.43 13.83
N VAL A 72 9.87 17.63 14.11
CA VAL A 72 11.11 18.08 14.74
C VAL A 72 12.13 18.49 13.67
N ASN A 73 12.33 17.61 12.68
CA ASN A 73 13.43 17.77 11.72
C ASN A 73 13.01 18.47 10.42
N ALA A 74 11.70 18.68 10.21
CA ALA A 74 11.15 19.15 8.94
C ALA A 74 11.55 18.25 7.75
N THR A 75 11.55 16.94 7.95
CA THR A 75 11.88 15.96 6.91
C THR A 75 10.62 15.25 6.44
N LEU A 76 10.55 14.96 5.14
CA LEU A 76 9.47 14.15 4.57
C LEU A 76 9.84 12.67 4.70
N VAL A 77 8.92 11.90 5.26
CA VAL A 77 9.10 10.46 5.49
C VAL A 77 8.00 9.71 4.76
N PRO A 78 8.31 8.97 3.67
CA PRO A 78 7.31 8.15 2.99
C PRO A 78 6.89 6.98 3.88
N TYR A 79 5.62 6.61 3.81
CA TYR A 79 5.16 5.40 4.47
C TYR A 79 5.58 4.16 3.65
N PRO A 80 5.85 3.02 4.32
CA PRO A 80 6.17 1.77 3.63
C PRO A 80 5.03 1.29 2.73
N PRO A 81 5.30 0.48 1.69
CA PRO A 81 4.29 0.15 0.67
C PRO A 81 3.04 -0.58 1.19
N PRO A 82 3.14 -1.56 2.12
CA PRO A 82 1.96 -2.18 2.72
C PRO A 82 1.08 -1.17 3.46
N ILE A 83 1.71 -0.20 4.13
CA ILE A 83 1.03 0.88 4.85
C ILE A 83 0.41 1.87 3.87
N ASN A 84 1.12 2.27 2.80
CA ASN A 84 0.55 3.11 1.74
C ASN A 84 -0.72 2.51 1.15
N GLN A 85 -0.68 1.22 0.82
CA GLN A 85 -1.83 0.53 0.26
C GLN A 85 -2.99 0.47 1.25
N GLN A 86 -2.72 0.24 2.54
CA GLN A 86 -3.73 0.27 3.59
C GLN A 86 -4.34 1.67 3.75
N ILE A 87 -3.52 2.72 3.78
CA ILE A 87 -3.97 4.12 3.88
C ILE A 87 -4.83 4.49 2.67
N GLU A 88 -4.36 4.20 1.46
CA GLU A 88 -5.08 4.51 0.23
C GLU A 88 -6.40 3.74 0.12
N SER A 89 -6.40 2.45 0.43
CA SER A 89 -7.62 1.62 0.37
C SER A 89 -8.70 2.11 1.32
N ALA A 90 -8.32 2.73 2.45
CA ALA A 90 -9.27 3.36 3.35
C ALA A 90 -9.67 4.75 2.86
N HIS A 91 -8.73 5.53 2.33
CA HIS A 91 -9.02 6.81 1.74
C HIS A 91 -9.99 6.72 0.55
N GLU A 92 -9.91 5.68 -0.27
CA GLU A 92 -10.85 5.45 -1.38
C GLU A 92 -12.27 5.09 -0.92
N LYS A 93 -12.44 4.62 0.32
CA LYS A 93 -13.75 4.30 0.92
C LYS A 93 -14.43 5.51 1.56
N LEU A 94 -13.71 6.64 1.66
CA LEU A 94 -14.24 7.88 2.25
C LEU A 94 -15.41 8.38 1.41
N GLU A 95 -16.62 8.27 1.94
CA GLU A 95 -17.80 8.89 1.35
C GLU A 95 -17.80 10.40 1.67
N PRO A 96 -17.77 11.30 0.68
CA PRO A 96 -17.68 12.74 0.91
C PRO A 96 -18.82 13.32 1.76
N GLU A 97 -19.98 12.67 1.77
CA GLU A 97 -21.24 13.26 2.22
C GLU A 97 -21.61 12.93 3.67
N GLN A 98 -21.01 11.91 4.31
CA GLN A 98 -21.51 11.42 5.60
C GLN A 98 -20.85 12.06 6.84
N GLY A 99 -19.85 12.93 6.66
CA GLY A 99 -19.29 13.74 7.76
C GLY A 99 -18.67 12.95 8.92
N GLN A 100 -18.58 11.62 8.82
CA GLN A 100 -17.92 10.77 9.79
C GLN A 100 -16.41 10.92 9.60
N GLN A 101 -15.70 11.28 10.67
CA GLN A 101 -14.25 11.21 10.68
C GLN A 101 -13.84 9.75 10.55
N GLU A 102 -13.48 9.37 9.34
CA GLU A 102 -12.89 8.09 9.06
C GLU A 102 -11.42 8.14 9.43
N ARG A 103 -11.04 7.18 10.27
CA ARG A 103 -9.68 7.00 10.77
C ARG A 103 -9.30 5.54 10.58
N ILE A 104 -8.02 5.28 10.40
CA ILE A 104 -7.49 3.92 10.35
C ILE A 104 -6.38 3.70 11.36
N ALA A 105 -6.46 2.59 12.09
CA ALA A 105 -5.36 2.13 12.91
C ALA A 105 -4.38 1.33 12.04
N LEU A 106 -3.10 1.70 12.06
CA LEU A 106 -2.04 1.03 11.32
C LEU A 106 -1.49 -0.22 12.04
N GLY A 107 -2.00 -0.52 13.24
CA GLY A 107 -1.63 -1.71 14.01
C GLY A 107 -0.29 -1.57 14.76
N SER A 108 0.09 -2.65 15.44
CA SER A 108 1.29 -2.69 16.30
C SER A 108 2.60 -2.54 15.53
N SER A 109 2.66 -3.02 14.29
CA SER A 109 3.82 -2.88 13.41
C SER A 109 4.17 -1.43 13.06
N PHE A 110 3.25 -0.50 13.30
CA PHE A 110 3.46 0.92 13.09
C PHE A 110 3.13 1.74 14.35
N HIS A 111 3.57 1.24 15.51
CA HIS A 111 3.43 1.90 16.82
C HIS A 111 1.98 2.22 17.22
N HIS A 112 1.01 1.44 16.74
CA HIS A 112 -0.42 1.71 16.93
C HIS A 112 -0.84 3.10 16.43
N ALA A 113 -0.11 3.66 15.46
CA ALA A 113 -0.44 4.94 14.88
C ALA A 113 -1.83 4.88 14.22
N THR A 114 -2.54 6.00 14.28
CA THR A 114 -3.84 6.18 13.66
C THR A 114 -3.76 7.33 12.66
N ILE A 115 -4.16 7.08 11.42
CA ILE A 115 -4.32 8.12 10.40
C ILE A 115 -5.76 8.63 10.46
N HIS A 116 -5.92 9.94 10.55
CA HIS A 116 -7.20 10.62 10.53
C HIS A 116 -7.33 11.31 9.18
N PHE A 117 -8.43 11.02 8.49
CA PHE A 117 -8.73 11.65 7.22
C PHE A 117 -9.61 12.87 7.43
N SER A 118 -9.30 13.98 6.76
CA SER A 118 -10.16 15.16 6.71
C SER A 118 -10.52 15.43 5.24
N PRO A 119 -11.68 14.92 4.77
CA PRO A 119 -12.09 15.07 3.38
C PRO A 119 -12.36 16.54 3.00
N LYS A 120 -12.75 17.37 3.97
CA LYS A 120 -13.18 18.77 3.74
C LYS A 120 -12.04 19.68 3.30
N ASP A 121 -10.85 19.50 3.88
CA ASP A 121 -9.68 20.34 3.63
C ASP A 121 -8.49 19.57 3.04
N GLY A 122 -8.62 18.26 2.86
CA GLY A 122 -7.54 17.39 2.39
C GLY A 122 -6.34 17.34 3.35
N LYS A 123 -6.52 17.72 4.62
CA LYS A 123 -5.47 17.72 5.63
C LYS A 123 -5.56 16.44 6.46
N HIS A 124 -4.73 15.49 6.13
CA HIS A 124 -4.62 14.25 6.90
C HIS A 124 -3.58 14.40 8.01
N PHE A 125 -3.75 13.66 9.10
CA PHE A 125 -2.77 13.65 10.18
C PHE A 125 -2.66 12.28 10.84
N GLN A 126 -1.50 11.98 11.40
CA GLN A 126 -1.22 10.81 12.19
C GLN A 126 -1.19 11.19 13.67
N THR A 127 -1.85 10.40 14.51
CA THR A 127 -1.65 10.39 15.96
C THR A 127 -1.03 9.07 16.39
N THR A 128 -0.10 9.12 17.33
CA THR A 128 0.39 7.90 18.02
C THR A 128 -0.14 7.93 19.45
N PRO A 129 -0.83 6.88 19.94
CA PRO A 129 -1.35 6.86 21.29
C PRO A 129 -0.22 7.04 22.31
N GLN A 130 -0.55 7.68 23.43
CA GLN A 130 0.34 7.77 24.58
C GLN A 130 0.46 6.36 25.16
N ILE A 131 1.64 5.78 25.02
CA ILE A 131 1.97 4.49 25.63
C ILE A 131 2.70 4.82 26.92
N ASP A 132 2.10 4.44 28.05
CA ASP A 132 2.78 4.49 29.34
C ASP A 132 3.83 3.39 29.36
N HIS A 133 5.11 3.77 29.30
CA HIS A 133 6.22 2.81 29.29
C HIS A 133 6.60 2.38 30.71
N GLY A 134 5.60 2.06 31.53
CA GLY A 134 5.77 1.51 32.86
C GLY A 134 6.54 2.43 33.84
N PRO A 135 6.82 1.93 35.06
CA PRO A 135 7.22 2.77 36.20
C PRO A 135 8.62 3.39 36.11
N ARG A 136 9.40 3.14 35.05
CA ARG A 136 10.79 3.61 34.92
C ARG A 136 11.11 4.38 33.65
N PHE A 137 10.22 4.42 32.66
CA PHE A 137 10.44 5.15 31.42
C PHE A 137 9.27 6.11 31.22
N GLY A 138 9.57 7.40 31.27
CA GLY A 138 8.58 8.47 31.31
C GLY A 138 7.48 8.38 30.25
N VAL A 139 6.38 9.09 30.52
CA VAL A 139 5.22 9.18 29.64
C VAL A 139 5.64 9.71 28.27
N LYS A 140 5.53 8.88 27.23
CA LYS A 140 5.73 9.32 25.85
C LYS A 140 4.48 10.11 25.41
N ILE A 141 4.63 11.42 25.28
CA ILE A 141 3.58 12.32 24.78
C ILE A 141 3.08 11.80 23.42
N SER A 142 1.77 11.88 23.21
CA SER A 142 1.16 11.50 21.93
C SER A 142 1.78 12.30 20.78
N GLY A 143 2.35 11.58 19.82
CA GLY A 143 2.98 12.21 18.66
C GLY A 143 1.92 12.63 17.64
N TYR A 144 2.01 13.87 17.14
CA TYR A 144 1.19 14.39 16.05
C TYR A 144 2.06 14.65 14.82
N ARG A 145 1.63 14.16 13.64
CA ARG A 145 2.32 14.41 12.35
C ARG A 145 1.30 14.75 11.28
N GLN A 146 1.60 15.71 10.42
CA GLN A 146 0.79 15.93 9.22
C GLN A 146 1.14 14.88 8.16
N VAL A 147 0.11 14.44 7.44
CA VAL A 147 0.18 13.39 6.44
C VAL A 147 -0.33 13.96 5.12
N ARG A 148 0.37 13.66 4.02
CA ARG A 148 0.03 14.15 2.69
C ARG A 148 -0.11 12.97 1.74
N ARG A 149 -1.24 12.95 1.02
CA ARG A 149 -1.45 12.13 -0.17
C ARG A 149 -1.01 12.91 -1.39
N MET A 150 -0.20 12.30 -2.25
CA MET A 150 0.27 12.91 -3.50
C MET A 150 0.06 11.96 -4.67
N GLU A 151 -0.44 12.50 -5.78
CA GLU A 151 -0.44 11.83 -7.07
C GLU A 151 0.86 12.22 -7.79
N ILE A 152 1.64 11.23 -8.19
CA ILE A 152 3.00 11.37 -8.70
C ILE A 152 2.98 11.10 -10.20
N GLU A 153 3.46 12.06 -10.98
CA GLU A 153 3.59 11.87 -12.43
C GLU A 153 4.68 10.82 -12.75
N PRO A 154 4.56 10.03 -13.82
CA PRO A 154 5.56 9.01 -14.15
C PRO A 154 6.99 9.53 -14.29
N SER A 155 7.15 10.78 -14.73
CA SER A 155 8.44 11.47 -14.87
C SER A 155 8.90 12.20 -13.61
N GLN A 156 8.08 12.27 -12.56
CA GLN A 156 8.41 12.99 -11.34
C GLN A 156 9.34 12.14 -10.46
N THR A 157 10.51 12.68 -10.16
CA THR A 157 11.57 12.01 -9.37
C THR A 157 11.72 12.56 -7.96
N SER A 158 11.09 13.69 -7.65
CA SER A 158 11.15 14.30 -6.33
C SER A 158 9.83 14.94 -5.92
N VAL A 159 9.61 15.02 -4.61
CA VAL A 159 8.55 15.80 -3.99
C VAL A 159 9.17 17.01 -3.31
N ILE A 160 8.54 18.17 -3.48
CA ILE A 160 8.89 19.42 -2.81
C ILE A 160 7.63 19.92 -2.12
N LEU A 161 7.72 20.19 -0.82
CA LEU A 161 6.66 20.79 -0.01
C LEU A 161 7.22 21.98 0.78
N HIS A 162 6.33 22.79 1.34
CA HIS A 162 6.67 23.92 2.18
C HIS A 162 6.26 23.64 3.62
N ALA A 163 7.16 23.97 4.55
CA ALA A 163 6.94 23.83 5.98
C ALA A 163 7.28 25.13 6.70
N ALA A 164 6.52 25.44 7.75
CA ALA A 164 6.77 26.55 8.65
C ALA A 164 6.66 26.10 10.10
N THR A 165 7.38 26.77 10.99
CA THR A 165 7.22 26.57 12.43
C THR A 165 5.92 27.22 12.88
N HIS A 166 5.07 26.48 13.59
CA HIS A 166 3.81 27.03 14.10
C HIS A 166 4.07 27.89 15.34
N ASN A 167 4.19 29.21 15.14
CA ASN A 167 4.38 30.22 16.19
C ASN A 167 3.20 30.20 17.16
N GLY A 168 3.31 29.44 18.25
CA GLY A 168 2.25 29.25 19.24
C GLY A 168 2.33 27.91 19.99
N LEU A 169 3.03 26.92 19.42
CA LEU A 169 3.46 25.76 20.20
C LEU A 169 4.84 26.08 20.78
N ALA A 170 5.00 25.92 22.09
CA ALA A 170 6.21 26.27 22.85
C ALA A 170 7.52 25.63 22.31
N ASN A 171 7.39 24.66 21.39
CA ASN A 171 8.49 23.82 20.92
C ASN A 171 8.85 24.05 19.44
N GLY A 172 8.20 24.99 18.74
CA GLY A 172 8.57 25.34 17.36
C GLY A 172 8.38 24.20 16.34
N GLU A 173 7.34 23.36 16.52
CA GLU A 173 7.09 22.22 15.62
C GLU A 173 6.83 22.67 14.17
N TRP A 174 7.42 21.93 13.23
CA TRP A 174 7.22 22.11 11.81
C TRP A 174 5.86 21.57 11.36
N ARG A 175 5.18 22.36 10.53
CA ARG A 175 3.91 22.03 9.88
C ARG A 175 3.97 22.34 8.40
N LEU A 176 3.39 21.46 7.59
CA LEU A 176 3.08 21.68 6.18
C LEU A 176 2.11 22.86 6.04
N VAL A 177 2.43 23.72 5.09
CA VAL A 177 1.74 24.97 4.81
C VAL A 177 1.65 25.16 3.29
N GLU A 178 0.68 25.96 2.86
CA GLU A 178 0.59 26.37 1.46
C GLU A 178 1.73 27.34 1.12
N GLU A 179 2.14 27.41 -0.15
CA GLU A 179 3.33 28.14 -0.58
C GLU A 179 3.29 29.63 -0.18
N ASP A 180 4.27 30.07 0.62
CA ASP A 180 4.53 31.47 0.97
C ASP A 180 6.04 31.73 1.00
N LYS A 181 6.42 33.00 0.82
CA LYS A 181 7.80 33.50 0.70
C LYS A 181 8.64 33.32 1.98
N SER A 182 8.02 33.05 3.12
CA SER A 182 8.68 32.95 4.43
C SER A 182 9.00 31.51 4.88
N MET A 183 8.81 30.52 4.01
CA MET A 183 8.74 29.10 4.41
C MET A 183 9.99 28.30 4.06
N LYS A 184 10.26 27.25 4.87
CA LYS A 184 11.31 26.28 4.58
C LYS A 184 10.82 25.31 3.51
N ARG A 185 11.57 25.21 2.42
CA ARG A 185 11.37 24.19 1.39
C ARG A 185 11.93 22.86 1.90
N VAL A 186 11.08 21.84 1.93
CA VAL A 186 11.44 20.47 2.30
C VAL A 186 11.23 19.57 1.10
N SER A 187 12.20 18.70 0.81
CA SER A 187 12.13 17.85 -0.37
C SER A 187 12.63 16.44 -0.08
N MET A 188 12.15 15.49 -0.88
CA MET A 188 12.63 14.12 -0.87
C MET A 188 12.68 13.56 -2.30
N GLU A 189 13.62 12.64 -2.53
CA GLU A 189 13.64 11.82 -3.74
C GLU A 189 12.57 10.73 -3.66
N ILE A 190 11.87 10.50 -4.76
CA ILE A 190 10.83 9.47 -4.86
C ILE A 190 11.48 8.16 -5.26
N LYS A 191 11.52 7.21 -4.33
CA LYS A 191 11.89 5.83 -4.67
C LYS A 191 10.67 5.06 -5.17
N GLN A 192 10.86 4.28 -6.23
CA GLN A 192 9.79 3.48 -6.84
C GLN A 192 9.16 2.49 -5.86
N GLU A 193 9.92 1.98 -4.89
CA GLU A 193 9.39 1.07 -3.88
C GLU A 193 8.24 1.67 -3.08
N PHE A 194 8.21 2.99 -2.83
CA PHE A 194 7.16 3.65 -2.03
C PHE A 194 5.90 3.99 -2.83
N LEU A 195 5.91 3.89 -4.16
CA LEU A 195 4.76 4.23 -4.99
C LEU A 195 3.77 3.07 -5.04
N ILE A 196 2.48 3.38 -4.92
CA ILE A 196 1.40 2.43 -5.19
C ILE A 196 0.68 2.83 -6.48
N ASN A 197 0.29 1.86 -7.30
CA ASN A 197 -0.48 2.10 -8.52
C ASN A 197 -1.97 1.89 -8.21
N VAL A 198 -2.78 2.90 -8.46
CA VAL A 198 -4.21 2.95 -8.16
C VAL A 198 -5.01 3.09 -9.46
N GLY A 199 -5.97 2.20 -9.69
CA GLY A 199 -6.85 2.25 -10.87
C GLY A 199 -6.39 1.39 -12.05
N SER A 200 -5.15 0.88 -12.05
CA SER A 200 -4.91 -0.35 -12.82
C SER A 200 -5.70 -1.44 -12.11
N ASN A 201 -6.74 -1.98 -12.73
CA ASN A 201 -7.51 -3.12 -12.22
C ASN A 201 -6.66 -4.38 -11.98
N GLN A 202 -5.34 -4.29 -12.17
CA GLN A 202 -4.38 -5.02 -11.37
C GLN A 202 -4.60 -4.70 -9.87
N ARG A 203 -5.59 -5.35 -9.26
CA ARG A 203 -5.26 -6.13 -8.08
C ARG A 203 -4.02 -6.91 -8.52
N LYS A 204 -2.81 -6.42 -8.21
CA LYS A 204 -1.64 -7.29 -8.29
C LYS A 204 -2.08 -8.49 -7.48
N ASP A 205 -2.21 -9.64 -8.13
CA ASP A 205 -2.70 -10.86 -7.50
C ASP A 205 -1.68 -11.18 -6.42
N PHE A 206 -1.92 -10.61 -5.24
CA PHE A 206 -1.10 -10.83 -4.08
C PHE A 206 -1.42 -12.24 -3.68
N VAL A 207 -0.43 -13.08 -3.86
CA VAL A 207 -0.53 -14.49 -3.59
C VAL A 207 -0.08 -14.73 -2.16
N PRO A 208 -0.86 -15.50 -1.40
CA PRO A 208 -0.52 -15.84 -0.04
C PRO A 208 0.63 -16.85 -0.02
N VAL A 209 1.66 -16.51 0.73
CA VAL A 209 2.79 -17.38 1.03
C VAL A 209 2.85 -17.59 2.54
N TRP A 210 2.73 -18.83 2.95
CA TRP A 210 2.87 -19.30 4.30
C TRP A 210 4.34 -19.62 4.60
N GLN A 211 4.81 -19.08 5.70
CA GLN A 211 6.17 -19.24 6.18
C GLN A 211 6.16 -19.81 7.60
N TRP A 212 7.23 -20.53 7.96
CA TRP A 212 7.49 -21.05 9.29
C TRP A 212 8.81 -20.50 9.84
N CYS A 213 8.86 -20.24 11.15
CA CYS A 213 10.05 -19.76 11.80
C CYS A 213 11.04 -20.90 12.03
N LYS A 214 12.27 -20.73 11.54
CA LYS A 214 13.40 -21.65 11.75
C LYS A 214 13.86 -21.65 13.20
N GLN A 215 13.65 -20.55 13.90
CA GLN A 215 14.00 -20.40 15.31
C GLN A 215 12.81 -20.74 16.21
N ASN A 216 13.09 -21.32 17.37
CA ASN A 216 12.10 -21.52 18.44
C ASN A 216 11.93 -20.23 19.28
N GLU A 217 10.99 -20.23 20.23
CA GLU A 217 10.72 -19.07 21.09
C GLU A 217 11.92 -18.67 21.97
N GLU A 218 12.66 -19.65 22.48
CA GLU A 218 13.87 -19.42 23.29
C GLU A 218 14.98 -18.75 22.47
N GLU A 219 15.19 -19.19 21.23
CA GLU A 219 16.18 -18.66 20.29
C GLU A 219 15.85 -17.25 19.82
N LEU A 220 14.58 -16.86 19.85
CA LEU A 220 14.15 -15.49 19.56
C LEU A 220 14.46 -14.52 20.71
N GLN A 221 14.96 -14.97 21.86
CA GLN A 221 15.34 -14.12 23.00
C GLN A 221 14.22 -13.16 23.45
N GLY A 222 12.96 -13.59 23.37
CA GLY A 222 11.79 -12.76 23.70
C GLY A 222 11.42 -11.73 22.63
N VAL A 223 12.08 -11.72 21.47
CA VAL A 223 11.63 -10.94 20.31
C VAL A 223 10.29 -11.50 19.85
N HIS A 224 9.26 -10.64 19.87
CA HIS A 224 7.94 -11.01 19.38
C HIS A 224 8.04 -11.48 17.92
N VAL A 225 7.37 -12.58 17.60
CA VAL A 225 7.46 -13.29 16.29
C VAL A 225 7.36 -12.37 15.08
N THR A 226 6.53 -11.34 15.12
CA THR A 226 6.35 -10.38 14.02
C THR A 226 7.60 -9.56 13.70
N HIS A 227 8.57 -9.52 14.60
CA HIS A 227 9.85 -8.82 14.46
C HIS A 227 11.03 -9.76 14.15
N ALA A 228 10.79 -11.07 14.03
CA ALA A 228 11.83 -12.00 13.64
C ALA A 228 12.38 -11.64 12.24
N PRO A 229 13.70 -11.64 12.03
CA PRO A 229 14.31 -11.22 10.77
C PRO A 229 13.89 -12.12 9.62
N GLU A 230 13.86 -11.60 8.38
CA GLU A 230 13.40 -12.36 7.20
C GLU A 230 14.18 -13.68 6.99
N SER A 231 15.46 -13.70 7.37
CA SER A 231 16.31 -14.89 7.32
C SER A 231 15.86 -16.01 8.25
N ALA A 232 15.15 -15.70 9.34
CA ALA A 232 14.57 -16.67 10.27
C ALA A 232 13.36 -17.40 9.67
N TRP A 233 12.79 -16.93 8.56
CA TRP A 233 11.61 -17.52 7.94
C TRP A 233 11.98 -18.52 6.83
N GLY A 234 11.32 -19.67 6.86
CA GLY A 234 11.33 -20.69 5.81
C GLY A 234 9.96 -20.74 5.14
N ILE A 235 9.91 -21.14 3.88
CA ILE A 235 8.66 -21.23 3.12
C ILE A 235 8.21 -22.69 3.09
N TYR A 236 6.91 -22.92 3.17
CA TYR A 236 6.36 -24.25 2.90
C TYR A 236 6.52 -24.62 1.42
N MET A 237 6.45 -25.92 1.11
CA MET A 237 6.36 -26.38 -0.29
C MET A 237 5.04 -25.90 -0.91
N ILE A 238 4.97 -25.80 -2.24
CA ILE A 238 3.82 -25.22 -2.95
C ILE A 238 2.53 -25.93 -2.55
N GLU A 239 2.54 -27.25 -2.55
CA GLU A 239 1.37 -28.09 -2.25
C GLU A 239 0.92 -27.91 -0.79
N THR A 240 1.88 -27.83 0.13
CA THR A 240 1.60 -27.56 1.55
C THR A 240 1.07 -26.13 1.75
N ASN A 241 1.66 -25.15 1.07
CA ASN A 241 1.25 -23.75 1.12
C ASN A 241 -0.20 -23.58 0.65
N GLU A 242 -0.57 -24.22 -0.45
CA GLU A 242 -1.93 -24.23 -0.99
C GLU A 242 -2.93 -24.89 -0.04
N ALA A 243 -2.56 -26.03 0.58
CA ALA A 243 -3.41 -26.70 1.55
C ALA A 243 -3.68 -25.83 2.80
N ILE A 244 -2.64 -25.16 3.32
CA ILE A 244 -2.78 -24.25 4.47
C ILE A 244 -3.67 -23.06 4.08
N GLU A 245 -3.43 -22.43 2.93
CA GLU A 245 -4.22 -21.29 2.48
C GLU A 245 -5.69 -21.66 2.23
N ALA A 246 -5.96 -22.82 1.63
CA ALA A 246 -7.32 -23.29 1.39
C ALA A 246 -8.07 -23.50 2.72
N ALA A 247 -7.40 -24.07 3.73
CA ALA A 247 -7.97 -24.23 5.06
C ALA A 247 -8.24 -22.88 5.75
N PHE A 248 -7.29 -21.95 5.66
CA PHE A 248 -7.43 -20.59 6.19
C PHE A 248 -8.61 -19.85 5.56
N ARG A 249 -8.74 -19.88 4.22
CA ARG A 249 -9.87 -19.26 3.51
C ARG A 249 -11.21 -19.89 3.83
N ALA A 250 -11.22 -21.18 4.17
CA ALA A 250 -12.41 -21.88 4.63
C ALA A 250 -12.77 -21.57 6.10
N GLY A 251 -12.02 -20.68 6.78
CA GLY A 251 -12.25 -20.31 8.18
C GLY A 251 -11.87 -21.41 9.17
N LYS A 252 -11.07 -22.39 8.78
CA LYS A 252 -10.58 -23.42 9.71
C LYS A 252 -9.51 -22.83 10.62
N SER A 253 -9.61 -23.12 11.91
CA SER A 253 -8.60 -22.73 12.91
C SER A 253 -7.33 -23.58 12.86
N SER A 254 -7.37 -24.74 12.19
CA SER A 254 -6.20 -25.59 12.00
C SER A 254 -6.24 -26.43 10.73
N GLN A 255 -5.06 -26.85 10.27
CA GLN A 255 -4.87 -27.75 9.13
C GLN A 255 -3.72 -28.72 9.40
N GLU A 256 -3.99 -30.01 9.28
CA GLU A 256 -2.94 -31.03 9.35
C GLU A 256 -2.24 -31.16 7.99
N VAL A 257 -0.90 -31.17 7.97
CA VAL A 257 -0.10 -31.29 6.74
C VAL A 257 1.04 -32.29 6.92
N VAL A 258 1.50 -32.86 5.80
CA VAL A 258 2.62 -33.80 5.76
C VAL A 258 3.87 -33.08 5.26
N LEU A 259 4.92 -33.03 6.08
CA LEU A 259 6.23 -32.45 5.78
C LEU A 259 7.28 -33.56 5.69
N GLY A 260 7.43 -34.17 4.51
CA GLY A 260 8.28 -35.35 4.33
C GLY A 260 7.70 -36.56 5.07
N VAL A 261 8.41 -37.06 6.09
CA VAL A 261 7.95 -38.18 6.93
C VAL A 261 7.17 -37.73 8.18
N HIS A 262 7.06 -36.43 8.40
CA HIS A 262 6.43 -35.87 9.60
C HIS A 262 5.03 -35.38 9.29
N ARG A 263 4.08 -35.64 10.20
CA ARG A 263 2.76 -35.01 10.22
C ARG A 263 2.76 -33.90 11.26
N VAL A 264 2.24 -32.74 10.91
CA VAL A 264 2.18 -31.56 11.78
C VAL A 264 0.82 -30.89 11.67
N ILE A 265 0.41 -30.19 12.70
CA ILE A 265 -0.82 -29.40 12.74
C ILE A 265 -0.43 -27.92 12.67
N ILE A 266 -0.96 -27.20 11.69
CA ILE A 266 -0.83 -25.75 11.57
C ILE A 266 -2.06 -25.11 12.20
N GLU A 267 -1.93 -24.53 13.38
CA GLU A 267 -2.98 -23.72 14.02
C GLU A 267 -2.85 -22.26 13.54
N MET A 268 -3.94 -21.66 13.09
CA MET A 268 -3.98 -20.36 12.43
C MET A 268 -4.95 -19.42 13.14
N SER A 269 -4.57 -18.17 13.32
CA SER A 269 -5.45 -17.07 13.75
C SER A 269 -6.01 -16.34 12.53
N GLU A 270 -7.11 -15.60 12.72
CA GLU A 270 -7.73 -14.76 11.68
C GLU A 270 -6.79 -13.69 11.10
N SER A 271 -5.77 -13.27 11.86
CA SER A 271 -4.75 -12.32 11.40
C SER A 271 -3.71 -12.93 10.45
N GLY A 272 -3.77 -14.24 10.19
CA GLY A 272 -2.79 -14.95 9.36
C GLY A 272 -1.48 -15.23 10.09
N VAL A 273 -1.48 -15.27 11.42
CA VAL A 273 -0.34 -15.72 12.24
C VAL A 273 -0.74 -17.04 12.89
N GLY A 274 0.22 -17.88 13.29
CA GLY A 274 -0.12 -19.17 13.85
C GLY A 274 1.05 -19.92 14.46
N VAL A 275 0.81 -21.19 14.76
CA VAL A 275 1.80 -22.13 15.29
C VAL A 275 1.71 -23.47 14.56
N GLN A 276 2.83 -23.96 14.08
CA GLN A 276 3.01 -25.36 13.68
C GLN A 276 3.36 -26.19 14.90
N LYS A 277 2.59 -27.24 15.17
CA LYS A 277 2.84 -28.24 16.22
C LYS A 277 3.10 -29.60 15.62
N ASP A 278 4.06 -30.35 16.15
CA ASP A 278 4.14 -31.78 15.86
C ASP A 278 2.95 -32.53 16.50
N LEU A 279 2.69 -33.77 16.07
CA LEU A 279 1.58 -34.55 16.63
C LEU A 279 1.71 -34.79 18.15
N SER A 280 2.93 -34.73 18.69
CA SER A 280 3.16 -34.86 20.13
C SER A 280 2.94 -33.56 20.91
N GLY A 281 2.82 -32.42 20.22
CA GLY A 281 2.72 -31.08 20.79
C GLY A 281 4.02 -30.55 21.41
N ARG A 282 5.09 -31.35 21.46
CA ARG A 282 6.37 -31.01 22.10
C ARG A 282 7.20 -30.03 21.29
N ARG A 283 7.09 -30.04 19.96
CA ARG A 283 7.84 -29.14 19.08
C ARG A 283 6.87 -28.16 18.45
N GLN A 284 7.10 -26.88 18.71
CA GLN A 284 6.29 -25.79 18.19
C GLN A 284 7.15 -24.80 17.43
N ARG A 285 6.62 -24.29 16.33
CA ARG A 285 7.27 -23.23 15.51
C ARG A 285 6.22 -22.23 15.11
N PHE A 286 6.55 -20.95 15.14
CA PHE A 286 5.61 -19.94 14.65
C PHE A 286 5.42 -20.05 13.13
N VAL A 287 4.23 -19.70 12.66
CA VAL A 287 3.92 -19.55 11.24
C VAL A 287 3.32 -18.18 10.96
N ARG A 288 3.48 -17.69 9.73
CA ARG A 288 2.84 -16.46 9.26
C ARG A 288 2.42 -16.55 7.80
N ARG A 289 1.37 -15.82 7.46
CA ARG A 289 0.85 -15.61 6.12
C ARG A 289 1.32 -14.26 5.62
N GLN A 290 2.05 -14.26 4.51
CA GLN A 290 2.53 -13.06 3.85
C GLN A 290 1.86 -12.92 2.49
N LEU A 291 1.35 -11.73 2.18
CA LEU A 291 0.87 -11.39 0.85
C LEU A 291 2.06 -10.84 0.04
N VAL A 292 2.42 -11.53 -1.04
CA VAL A 292 3.54 -11.16 -1.91
C VAL A 292 3.08 -11.07 -3.36
N SER A 293 3.82 -10.38 -4.22
CA SER A 293 3.52 -10.38 -5.66
C SER A 293 3.77 -11.77 -6.27
N GLU A 294 3.13 -12.12 -7.39
CA GLU A 294 3.42 -13.39 -8.09
C GLU A 294 4.91 -13.53 -8.42
N GLN A 295 5.56 -12.44 -8.84
CA GLN A 295 6.99 -12.44 -9.13
C GLN A 295 7.84 -12.72 -7.88
N ASP A 296 7.46 -12.18 -6.73
CA ASP A 296 8.18 -12.45 -5.47
C ASP A 296 7.92 -13.85 -4.97
N LYS A 297 6.69 -14.37 -5.13
CA LYS A 297 6.37 -15.78 -4.89
C LYS A 297 7.27 -16.68 -5.74
N ASP A 298 7.38 -16.42 -7.04
CA ASP A 298 8.22 -17.20 -7.95
C ASP A 298 9.70 -17.16 -7.52
N ARG A 299 10.21 -15.98 -7.15
CA ARG A 299 11.58 -15.82 -6.62
C ARG A 299 11.77 -16.59 -5.32
N MET A 300 10.81 -16.51 -4.41
CA MET A 300 10.81 -17.18 -3.12
C MET A 300 10.82 -18.70 -3.26
N PHE A 301 9.94 -19.25 -4.09
CA PHE A 301 9.89 -20.68 -4.39
C PHE A 301 11.11 -21.16 -5.19
N SER A 302 11.63 -20.35 -6.11
CA SER A 302 12.86 -20.64 -6.85
C SER A 302 14.10 -20.61 -5.96
N ALA A 303 14.19 -19.69 -5.00
CA ALA A 303 15.28 -19.67 -4.02
C ALA A 303 15.25 -20.89 -3.08
N SER A 304 14.04 -21.35 -2.74
CA SER A 304 13.82 -22.61 -2.01
C SER A 304 14.05 -23.84 -2.90
N ALA A 305 14.11 -23.67 -4.22
CA ALA A 305 14.22 -24.77 -5.16
C ALA A 305 15.60 -25.46 -5.14
N LYS A 306 16.64 -24.83 -4.58
CA LYS A 306 17.96 -25.46 -4.43
C LYS A 306 17.85 -26.72 -3.58
N CYS A 307 18.13 -27.88 -4.15
CA CYS A 307 18.05 -29.14 -3.41
C CYS A 307 19.07 -29.12 -2.28
N ARG A 308 18.62 -29.19 -1.02
CA ARG A 308 19.50 -29.21 0.16
C ARG A 308 20.07 -30.60 0.47
N HIS A 309 20.04 -31.51 -0.50
CA HIS A 309 20.64 -32.83 -0.32
C HIS A 309 22.15 -32.67 -0.21
N VAL A 310 22.69 -33.16 0.90
CA VAL A 310 24.13 -33.15 1.15
C VAL A 310 24.73 -34.34 0.41
N PHE A 311 25.58 -34.04 -0.57
CA PHE A 311 26.39 -35.04 -1.26
C PHE A 311 27.85 -34.86 -0.84
N HIS A 312 28.64 -35.93 -0.93
CA HIS A 312 30.09 -35.77 -0.93
C HIS A 312 30.49 -34.82 -2.06
N ALA A 313 31.47 -33.95 -1.84
CA ALA A 313 31.90 -32.95 -2.83
C ALA A 313 32.20 -33.58 -4.20
N CYS A 314 32.85 -34.74 -4.23
CA CYS A 314 33.15 -35.50 -5.46
C CYS A 314 31.89 -36.00 -6.19
N CYS A 315 30.86 -36.43 -5.45
CA CYS A 315 29.59 -36.87 -6.03
C CYS A 315 28.77 -35.69 -6.56
N CYS A 316 28.78 -34.56 -5.87
CA CYS A 316 28.08 -33.35 -6.33
C CYS A 316 28.70 -32.81 -7.63
N GLN A 317 30.04 -32.76 -7.69
CA GLN A 317 30.78 -32.32 -8.87
C GLN A 317 30.47 -33.19 -10.09
N SER A 318 30.47 -34.52 -9.93
CA SER A 318 30.13 -35.46 -11.02
C SER A 318 28.68 -35.31 -11.52
N LEU A 319 27.72 -35.08 -10.62
CA LEU A 319 26.33 -34.82 -11.01
C LEU A 319 26.20 -33.48 -11.77
N LYS A 320 26.89 -32.44 -11.31
CA LYS A 320 26.90 -31.11 -11.94
C LYS A 320 27.55 -31.13 -13.32
N GLU A 321 28.71 -31.76 -13.47
CA GLU A 321 29.42 -31.89 -14.76
C GLU A 321 28.59 -32.66 -15.79
N ARG A 322 27.85 -33.67 -15.34
CA ARG A 322 26.96 -34.48 -16.20
C ARG A 322 25.58 -33.86 -16.40
N ARG A 323 25.31 -32.68 -15.82
CA ARG A 323 23.98 -32.02 -15.78
C ARG A 323 22.87 -32.98 -15.33
N MET A 324 23.22 -33.92 -14.45
CA MET A 324 22.29 -34.89 -13.93
C MET A 324 21.48 -34.25 -12.81
N PRO A 325 20.16 -34.48 -12.78
CA PRO A 325 19.36 -34.04 -11.66
C PRO A 325 19.75 -34.79 -10.39
N CYS A 326 19.58 -34.13 -9.24
CA CYS A 326 19.72 -34.71 -7.91
C CYS A 326 19.01 -36.06 -7.84
N PRO A 327 19.69 -37.17 -7.53
CA PRO A 327 19.08 -38.50 -7.55
C PRO A 327 17.95 -38.68 -6.53
N LEU A 328 17.92 -37.85 -5.48
CA LEU A 328 16.92 -37.91 -4.41
C LEU A 328 15.64 -37.13 -4.74
N CYS A 329 15.74 -35.98 -5.40
CA CYS A 329 14.56 -35.14 -5.69
C CYS A 329 14.39 -34.74 -7.16
N ARG A 330 15.24 -35.26 -8.04
CA ARG A 330 15.25 -35.02 -9.49
C ARG A 330 15.38 -33.56 -9.92
N ARG A 331 15.81 -32.65 -9.05
CA ARG A 331 16.08 -31.23 -9.40
C ARG A 331 17.46 -31.04 -10.01
N GLN A 332 17.61 -30.10 -10.94
CA GLN A 332 18.92 -29.69 -11.48
C GLN A 332 19.85 -29.22 -10.34
N ILE A 333 21.10 -29.67 -10.36
CA ILE A 333 22.15 -29.25 -9.41
C ILE A 333 22.93 -28.12 -10.09
N GLU A 334 22.84 -26.90 -9.54
CA GLU A 334 23.47 -25.69 -10.09
C GLU A 334 24.95 -25.51 -9.74
#